data_AF-A0A955LZP1-F1
#
_entry.id   AF-A0A955LZP1-F1
#
_cell.length_a   1.000
_cell.length_b   1.000
_cell.length_c   1.000
_cell.angle_alpha   90.00
_cell.angle_beta   90.00
_cell.angle_gamma   90.00
#
_symmetry.space_group_name_H-M   'P 1'
#
loop_
_entity.id
_entity.type
_entity.pdbx_description
1 polymer ?
#
loop_
_entity_poly.entity_id
_entity_poly.type
_entity_poly.pdbx_seq_one_letter_code
_entity_poly.pdbx_strand_id
1 'polypeptide(L)'
;MSSQIILNKISTLRKNKVPGQVIIQTTDHCNALCPQCGMRKTAQYDRTKLDKDKIKKIIDKAVENGVEAMSFTGGEPLLFLKDLVELINYAGAAGIKYIRTGTNGFLLRSGTNQDEFDTRVKRVVESLASTPVRNFWISVDSADPATHEEMRGFKGLIQGIEKALPLFHEAGLYPSVNLGINRKLGGAYTENCYKPEDEQDQDYYQEFLVQYRKGIEKFYTFVINMGFTTVNMCYPMSVQNNENDLYSVYTATSRDNIVNFSNNERRQLYEALLDIIPQYRSKIRIFTPLSSLYALKRQYEGKPSLNYPCRGGVDFFFIDSRDGQTYPCGFRGNESFGNYEDMDMDAIDRKAFCTKCDWECFRDPSVLFGPALEGLNDPVGLFRQHAKEGRFFELWRKDIAYYEACDLFDGRKAPNYDKLHQY
;
A
#
# COMPACT_ATOMS: atom_id res chain seq x y z
N MET A 1 -6.30 -2.12 -29.71
CA MET A 1 -5.65 -1.09 -28.87
C MET A 1 -4.92 -0.12 -29.80
N SER A 2 -5.27 1.17 -29.78
CA SER A 2 -4.82 2.15 -30.79
C SER A 2 -3.31 2.46 -30.67
N SER A 3 -2.60 2.43 -31.80
CA SER A 3 -1.14 2.67 -31.94
C SER A 3 -0.65 3.98 -31.30
N GLN A 4 -1.53 4.98 -31.18
CA GLN A 4 -1.24 6.27 -30.55
C GLN A 4 -0.97 6.16 -29.04
N ILE A 5 -1.67 5.25 -28.34
CA ILE A 5 -1.50 5.05 -26.89
C ILE A 5 -0.16 4.38 -26.61
N ILE A 6 0.25 3.45 -27.48
CA ILE A 6 1.54 2.75 -27.37
C ILE A 6 2.69 3.74 -27.61
N LEU A 7 2.59 4.57 -28.65
CA LEU A 7 3.58 5.62 -28.95
C LEU A 7 3.70 6.64 -27.81
N ASN A 8 2.58 7.08 -27.22
CA ASN A 8 2.60 8.00 -26.08
C ASN A 8 3.24 7.37 -24.84
N LYS A 9 2.93 6.11 -24.50
CA LYS A 9 3.56 5.40 -23.38
C LYS A 9 5.07 5.21 -23.58
N ILE A 10 5.50 4.88 -24.79
CA ILE A 10 6.93 4.77 -25.14
C ILE A 10 7.61 6.15 -25.04
N SER A 11 6.95 7.23 -25.45
CA SER A 11 7.48 8.60 -25.34
C SER A 11 7.66 9.07 -23.89
N THR A 12 6.74 8.69 -22.99
CA THR A 12 6.81 9.00 -21.55
C THR A 12 7.98 8.26 -20.90
N LEU A 13 8.13 6.96 -21.17
CA LEU A 13 9.23 6.16 -20.64
C LEU A 13 10.61 6.62 -21.17
N ARG A 14 10.67 7.09 -22.43
CA ARG A 14 11.89 7.70 -23.02
C ARG A 14 12.32 9.01 -22.36
N LYS A 15 11.42 9.71 -21.66
CA LYS A 15 11.76 10.88 -20.83
C LYS A 15 12.13 10.49 -19.39
N ASN A 16 12.40 9.20 -19.13
CA ASN A 16 12.59 8.65 -17.79
C ASN A 16 11.41 8.99 -16.85
N LYS A 17 10.17 8.92 -17.37
CA LYS A 17 8.92 9.14 -16.62
C LYS A 17 8.11 7.84 -16.56
N VAL A 18 7.45 7.60 -15.44
CA VAL A 18 6.43 6.54 -15.29
C VAL A 18 5.06 7.17 -15.10
N PRO A 19 3.94 6.43 -15.26
CA PRO A 19 2.62 6.96 -14.90
C PRO A 19 2.63 7.52 -13.48
N GLY A 20 2.25 8.81 -13.33
CA GLY A 20 2.34 9.50 -12.06
C GLY A 20 1.35 8.96 -11.03
N GLN A 21 1.69 9.13 -9.75
CA GLN A 21 0.83 8.77 -8.63
C GLN A 21 0.74 9.91 -7.62
N VAL A 22 -0.47 10.21 -7.15
CA VAL A 22 -0.68 11.13 -6.03
C VAL A 22 -1.47 10.44 -4.92
N ILE A 23 -0.94 10.47 -3.71
CA ILE A 23 -1.65 10.05 -2.50
C ILE A 23 -2.12 11.31 -1.78
N ILE A 24 -3.42 11.43 -1.56
CA ILE A 24 -4.04 12.57 -0.89
C ILE A 24 -4.55 12.10 0.47
N GLN A 25 -3.92 12.61 1.55
CA GLN A 25 -4.52 12.55 2.87
C GLN A 25 -5.69 13.54 2.89
N THR A 26 -6.91 13.01 2.80
CA THR A 26 -8.13 13.83 2.77
C THR A 26 -8.47 14.38 4.15
N THR A 27 -8.09 13.66 5.21
CA THR A 27 -8.34 14.01 6.60
C THR A 27 -7.40 13.24 7.52
N ASP A 28 -7.13 13.77 8.71
CA ASP A 28 -6.53 13.01 9.81
C ASP A 28 -7.56 12.59 10.89
N HIS A 29 -8.84 12.93 10.73
CA HIS A 29 -9.89 12.50 11.65
C HIS A 29 -10.05 10.98 11.60
N CYS A 30 -9.94 10.32 12.75
CA CYS A 30 -10.12 8.88 12.87
C CYS A 30 -10.83 8.53 14.17
N ASN A 31 -11.58 7.43 14.13
CA ASN A 31 -12.34 6.89 15.25
C ASN A 31 -11.74 5.61 15.85
N ALA A 32 -10.71 5.03 15.22
CA ALA A 32 -10.06 3.79 15.66
C ALA A 32 -8.94 4.03 16.68
N LEU A 33 -8.59 3.00 17.44
CA LEU A 33 -7.52 3.00 18.45
C LEU A 33 -6.19 2.42 17.97
N CYS A 34 -6.07 2.10 16.68
CA CYS A 34 -4.96 1.36 16.06
C CYS A 34 -3.59 1.74 16.66
N PRO A 35 -2.91 0.83 17.39
CA PRO A 35 -1.68 1.15 18.09
C PRO A 35 -0.54 1.53 17.15
N GLN A 36 -0.58 1.09 15.90
CA GLN A 36 0.39 1.41 14.85
C GLN A 36 0.20 2.79 14.19
N CYS A 37 -0.94 3.45 14.41
CA CYS A 37 -1.29 4.67 13.68
C CYS A 37 -1.23 5.90 14.59
N GLY A 38 -0.43 6.90 14.23
CA GLY A 38 -0.43 8.20 14.89
C GLY A 38 -1.64 9.08 14.57
N MET A 39 -2.51 8.66 13.63
CA MET A 39 -3.85 9.22 13.45
C MET A 39 -4.93 8.56 14.32
N ARG A 40 -4.59 7.60 15.20
CA ARG A 40 -5.57 7.00 16.13
C ARG A 40 -6.33 8.05 16.94
N LYS A 41 -7.58 7.76 17.30
CA LYS A 41 -8.50 8.65 18.01
C LYS A 41 -7.92 9.26 19.29
N THR A 42 -7.02 8.56 19.98
CA THR A 42 -6.40 9.00 21.24
C THR A 42 -5.24 9.98 21.05
N ALA A 43 -4.73 10.16 19.83
CA ALA A 43 -3.65 11.10 19.56
C ALA A 43 -4.13 12.56 19.72
N GLN A 44 -3.33 13.36 20.43
CA GLN A 44 -3.65 14.73 20.85
C GLN A 44 -3.01 15.75 19.91
N TYR A 45 -3.80 16.25 18.97
CA TYR A 45 -3.48 17.37 18.08
C TYR A 45 -4.77 17.83 17.39
N ASP A 46 -4.77 19.04 16.85
CA ASP A 46 -5.91 19.58 16.11
C ASP A 46 -6.11 18.82 14.82
N ARG A 47 -7.29 18.23 14.68
CA ARG A 47 -7.64 17.41 13.53
C ARG A 47 -8.02 18.28 12.34
N THR A 48 -7.62 17.83 11.17
CA THR A 48 -7.77 18.53 9.91
C THR A 48 -8.49 17.67 8.88
N LYS A 49 -9.16 18.38 7.99
CA LYS A 49 -9.75 17.84 6.78
C LYS A 49 -9.46 18.84 5.67
N LEU A 50 -8.89 18.33 4.59
CA LEU A 50 -8.52 19.17 3.46
C LEU A 50 -9.79 19.64 2.75
N ASP A 51 -9.78 20.91 2.34
CA ASP A 51 -10.90 21.51 1.62
C ASP A 51 -11.15 20.79 0.29
N LYS A 52 -12.43 20.57 -0.05
CA LYS A 52 -12.81 19.82 -1.26
C LYS A 52 -12.41 20.55 -2.54
N ASP A 53 -12.55 21.86 -2.58
CA ASP A 53 -12.25 22.63 -3.78
C ASP A 53 -10.73 22.71 -3.99
N LYS A 54 -9.95 22.74 -2.91
CA LYS A 54 -8.48 22.51 -3.00
C LYS A 54 -8.16 21.13 -3.58
N ILE A 55 -8.81 20.06 -3.12
CA ILE A 55 -8.60 18.71 -3.69
C ILE A 55 -8.97 18.66 -5.18
N LYS A 56 -10.05 19.33 -5.61
CA LYS A 56 -10.43 19.40 -7.03
C LYS A 56 -9.35 20.08 -7.88
N LYS A 57 -8.79 21.20 -7.43
CA LYS A 57 -7.65 21.87 -8.11
C LYS A 57 -6.42 20.97 -8.21
N ILE A 58 -6.11 20.24 -7.15
CA ILE A 58 -5.05 19.23 -7.14
C ILE A 58 -5.33 18.16 -8.19
N ILE A 59 -6.56 17.66 -8.28
CA ILE A 59 -6.97 16.66 -9.28
C ILE A 59 -6.75 17.18 -10.70
N ASP A 60 -7.23 18.39 -10.99
CA ASP A 60 -7.10 18.99 -12.32
C ASP A 60 -5.63 19.10 -12.72
N LYS A 61 -4.79 19.62 -11.82
CA LYS A 61 -3.34 19.72 -12.06
C LYS A 61 -2.68 18.35 -12.20
N ALA A 62 -3.09 17.36 -11.41
CA ALA A 62 -2.54 16.02 -11.46
C ALA A 62 -2.79 15.38 -12.84
N VAL A 63 -3.98 15.57 -13.41
CA VAL A 63 -4.29 15.10 -14.77
C VAL A 63 -3.40 15.78 -15.81
N GLU A 64 -3.23 17.11 -15.73
CA GLU A 64 -2.31 17.85 -16.62
C GLU A 64 -0.88 17.30 -16.55
N ASN A 65 -0.44 16.94 -15.35
CA ASN A 65 0.89 16.40 -15.07
C ASN A 65 1.05 14.91 -15.45
N GLY A 66 0.00 14.27 -15.99
CA GLY A 66 0.04 12.87 -16.44
C GLY A 66 -0.07 11.84 -15.30
N VAL A 67 -0.65 12.23 -14.16
CA VAL A 67 -0.99 11.30 -13.07
C VAL A 67 -2.10 10.37 -13.55
N GLU A 68 -1.85 9.05 -13.48
CA GLU A 68 -2.87 8.05 -13.79
C GLU A 68 -3.45 7.40 -12.54
N ALA A 69 -2.73 7.44 -11.42
CA ALA A 69 -3.13 6.79 -10.16
C ALA A 69 -3.33 7.80 -9.03
N MET A 70 -4.47 7.72 -8.34
CA MET A 70 -4.77 8.56 -7.20
C MET A 70 -5.31 7.73 -6.04
N SER A 71 -4.84 8.03 -4.83
CA SER A 71 -5.28 7.37 -3.62
C SER A 71 -5.84 8.40 -2.65
N PHE A 72 -7.13 8.28 -2.31
CA PHE A 72 -7.72 9.02 -1.21
C PHE A 72 -7.55 8.21 0.07
N THR A 73 -6.85 8.79 1.05
CA THR A 73 -6.52 8.12 2.31
C THR A 73 -6.60 9.12 3.47
N GLY A 74 -6.14 8.68 4.65
CA GLY A 74 -5.98 9.50 5.84
C GLY A 74 -6.37 8.76 7.11
N GLY A 75 -7.02 9.45 8.03
CA GLY A 75 -7.55 8.88 9.27
C GLY A 75 -8.58 7.77 8.99
N GLU A 76 -9.86 8.13 8.87
CA GLU A 76 -10.91 7.24 8.35
C GLU A 76 -11.72 7.94 7.26
N PRO A 77 -11.40 7.70 5.97
CA PRO A 77 -12.07 8.38 4.85
C PRO A 77 -13.60 8.20 4.85
N LEU A 78 -14.12 7.04 5.29
CA LEU A 78 -15.57 6.81 5.25
C LEU A 78 -16.34 7.58 6.33
N LEU A 79 -15.68 8.25 7.29
CA LEU A 79 -16.36 9.24 8.14
C LEU A 79 -16.93 10.41 7.31
N PHE A 80 -16.35 10.67 6.14
CA PHE A 80 -16.78 11.70 5.20
C PHE A 80 -17.22 11.08 3.87
N LEU A 81 -17.96 9.96 3.90
CA LEU A 81 -18.36 9.17 2.73
C LEU A 81 -18.94 10.02 1.57
N LYS A 82 -19.81 11.00 1.86
CA LYS A 82 -20.41 11.86 0.82
C LYS A 82 -19.35 12.65 0.04
N ASP A 83 -18.41 13.24 0.76
CA ASP A 83 -17.33 14.03 0.18
C ASP A 83 -16.36 13.13 -0.57
N LEU A 84 -16.04 11.96 -0.01
CA LEU A 84 -15.20 10.97 -0.68
C LEU A 84 -15.80 10.52 -2.02
N VAL A 85 -17.10 10.21 -2.06
CA VAL A 85 -17.82 9.83 -3.29
C VAL A 85 -17.78 10.96 -4.33
N GLU A 86 -18.01 12.20 -3.91
CA GLU A 86 -17.91 13.37 -4.80
C GLU A 86 -16.50 13.49 -5.40
N LEU A 87 -15.45 13.37 -4.58
CA LEU A 87 -14.06 13.48 -5.02
C LEU A 87 -13.63 12.34 -5.95
N ILE A 88 -14.08 11.11 -5.69
CA ILE A 88 -13.81 9.95 -6.56
C ILE A 88 -14.48 10.15 -7.93
N ASN A 89 -15.74 10.60 -7.95
CA ASN A 89 -16.45 10.88 -9.20
C ASN A 89 -15.77 12.01 -9.98
N TYR A 90 -15.37 13.08 -9.29
CA TYR A 90 -14.65 14.19 -9.90
C TYR A 90 -13.31 13.73 -10.51
N ALA A 91 -12.51 12.97 -9.76
CA ALA A 91 -11.24 12.43 -10.25
C ALA A 91 -11.41 11.54 -11.49
N GLY A 92 -12.42 10.67 -11.50
CA GLY A 92 -12.68 9.81 -12.65
C GLY A 92 -13.15 10.59 -13.87
N ALA A 93 -14.04 11.58 -13.68
CA ALA A 93 -14.50 12.46 -14.75
C ALA A 93 -13.37 13.33 -15.32
N ALA A 94 -12.43 13.78 -14.47
CA ALA A 94 -11.27 14.55 -14.88
C ALA A 94 -10.23 13.71 -15.67
N GLY A 95 -10.22 12.38 -15.50
CA GLY A 95 -9.38 11.47 -16.29
C GLY A 95 -8.40 10.61 -15.49
N ILE A 96 -8.46 10.61 -14.15
CA ILE A 96 -7.69 9.68 -13.33
C ILE A 96 -8.21 8.25 -13.53
N LYS A 97 -7.32 7.32 -13.90
CA LYS A 97 -7.68 5.95 -14.27
C LYS A 97 -7.73 4.99 -13.09
N TYR A 98 -6.75 5.08 -12.19
CA TYR A 98 -6.54 4.15 -11.08
C TYR A 98 -6.85 4.85 -9.76
N ILE A 99 -8.14 5.00 -9.45
CA ILE A 99 -8.62 5.64 -8.22
C ILE A 99 -8.76 4.59 -7.12
N ARG A 100 -8.25 4.90 -5.94
CA ARG A 100 -8.23 3.96 -4.81
C ARG A 100 -8.57 4.66 -3.50
N THR A 101 -9.19 3.92 -2.58
CA THR A 101 -9.47 4.37 -1.20
C THR A 101 -9.60 3.17 -0.28
N GLY A 102 -9.64 3.38 1.03
CA GLY A 102 -9.96 2.29 1.95
C GLY A 102 -10.58 2.74 3.24
N THR A 103 -10.78 1.77 4.13
CA THR A 103 -11.45 1.94 5.41
C THR A 103 -10.81 1.10 6.50
N ASN A 104 -10.94 1.61 7.72
CA ASN A 104 -10.66 0.91 8.95
C ASN A 104 -11.75 -0.12 9.33
N GLY A 105 -12.86 -0.15 8.57
CA GLY A 105 -13.94 -1.10 8.68
C GLY A 105 -15.04 -0.72 9.69
N PHE A 106 -14.95 0.43 10.37
CA PHE A 106 -15.93 0.83 11.40
C PHE A 106 -17.39 0.77 10.93
N LEU A 107 -17.68 1.22 9.70
CA LEU A 107 -19.05 1.18 9.15
C LEU A 107 -19.51 -0.25 8.80
N LEU A 108 -18.58 -1.21 8.76
CA LEU A 108 -18.84 -2.62 8.46
C LEU A 108 -18.99 -3.47 9.72
N ARG A 109 -18.81 -2.92 10.93
CA ARG A 109 -18.92 -3.70 12.17
C ARG A 109 -20.31 -4.30 12.35
N SER A 110 -20.38 -5.54 12.85
CA SER A 110 -21.65 -6.13 13.28
C SER A 110 -22.16 -5.42 14.54
N GLY A 111 -23.48 -5.41 14.72
CA GLY A 111 -24.15 -4.85 15.89
C GLY A 111 -25.24 -5.80 16.38
N THR A 112 -25.96 -5.41 17.42
CA THR A 112 -27.11 -6.18 17.92
C THR A 112 -28.34 -6.06 17.03
N ASN A 113 -28.46 -4.97 16.25
CA ASN A 113 -29.56 -4.74 15.32
C ASN A 113 -29.12 -5.08 13.89
N GLN A 114 -29.73 -6.12 13.31
CA GLN A 114 -29.44 -6.61 11.96
C GLN A 114 -29.89 -5.62 10.88
N ASP A 115 -31.07 -5.00 11.01
CA ASP A 115 -31.58 -4.02 10.03
C ASP A 115 -30.68 -2.78 9.94
N GLU A 116 -30.15 -2.32 11.08
CA GLU A 116 -29.21 -1.19 11.12
C GLU A 116 -27.89 -1.56 10.43
N PHE A 117 -27.40 -2.78 10.65
CA PHE A 117 -26.21 -3.31 9.98
C PHE A 117 -26.43 -3.35 8.47
N ASP A 118 -27.51 -3.99 8.01
CA ASP A 118 -27.80 -4.16 6.58
C ASP A 118 -27.97 -2.81 5.89
N THR A 119 -28.72 -1.89 6.49
CA THR A 119 -28.90 -0.52 5.95
C THR A 119 -27.56 0.21 5.84
N ARG A 120 -26.72 0.14 6.88
CA ARG A 120 -25.43 0.84 6.92
C ARG A 120 -24.45 0.27 5.88
N VAL A 121 -24.31 -1.05 5.82
CA VAL A 121 -23.39 -1.71 4.88
C VAL A 121 -23.86 -1.51 3.45
N LYS A 122 -25.15 -1.71 3.15
CA LYS A 122 -25.73 -1.46 1.84
C LYS A 122 -25.45 -0.03 1.37
N ARG A 123 -25.63 0.97 2.23
CA ARG A 123 -25.29 2.37 1.91
C ARG A 123 -23.83 2.53 1.51
N VAL A 124 -22.89 1.92 2.23
CA VAL A 124 -21.45 1.99 1.89
C VAL A 124 -21.18 1.33 0.55
N VAL A 125 -21.70 0.11 0.34
CA VAL A 125 -21.52 -0.66 -0.90
C VAL A 125 -22.06 0.11 -2.10
N GLU A 126 -23.32 0.56 -2.07
CA GLU A 126 -23.96 1.30 -3.16
C GLU A 126 -23.24 2.64 -3.44
N SER A 127 -22.85 3.34 -2.38
CA SER A 127 -22.11 4.61 -2.51
C SER A 127 -20.77 4.43 -3.22
N LEU A 128 -20.03 3.36 -2.92
CA LEU A 128 -18.74 3.11 -3.57
C LEU A 128 -18.91 2.51 -4.97
N ALA A 129 -19.84 1.57 -5.14
CA ALA A 129 -20.08 0.89 -6.42
C ALA A 129 -20.53 1.86 -7.53
N SER A 130 -21.29 2.90 -7.15
CA SER A 130 -21.76 3.96 -8.06
C SER A 130 -20.68 4.95 -8.52
N THR A 131 -19.44 4.83 -8.01
CA THR A 131 -18.31 5.66 -8.43
C THR A 131 -17.40 4.94 -9.42
N PRO A 132 -16.36 5.58 -9.99
CA PRO A 132 -15.30 4.89 -10.73
C PRO A 132 -14.16 4.34 -9.84
N VAL A 133 -14.34 4.22 -8.51
CA VAL A 133 -13.27 3.67 -7.64
C VAL A 133 -12.81 2.30 -8.13
N ARG A 134 -11.52 2.14 -8.42
CA ARG A 134 -10.98 0.89 -8.96
C ARG A 134 -10.65 -0.10 -7.86
N ASN A 135 -9.97 0.35 -6.81
CA ASN A 135 -9.58 -0.49 -5.69
C ASN A 135 -10.09 0.09 -4.38
N PHE A 136 -10.79 -0.75 -3.61
CA PHE A 136 -11.19 -0.46 -2.25
C PHE A 136 -10.48 -1.44 -1.32
N TRP A 137 -9.88 -0.94 -0.24
CA TRP A 137 -9.26 -1.83 0.76
C TRP A 137 -9.92 -1.73 2.13
N ILE A 138 -9.95 -2.87 2.82
CA ILE A 138 -10.44 -2.99 4.20
C ILE A 138 -9.24 -3.42 5.04
N SER A 139 -8.93 -2.66 6.07
CA SER A 139 -7.77 -2.99 6.89
C SER A 139 -8.04 -4.14 7.87
N VAL A 140 -7.24 -5.20 7.79
CA VAL A 140 -7.20 -6.30 8.75
C VAL A 140 -5.76 -6.51 9.18
N ASP A 141 -5.46 -6.29 10.47
CA ASP A 141 -4.09 -6.21 10.98
C ASP A 141 -3.62 -7.46 11.75
N SER A 142 -4.50 -8.44 11.96
CA SER A 142 -4.21 -9.67 12.71
C SER A 142 -5.07 -10.82 12.21
N ALA A 143 -4.49 -12.01 12.14
CA ALA A 143 -5.16 -13.27 11.87
C ALA A 143 -5.92 -13.81 13.09
N ASP A 144 -5.76 -13.19 14.25
CA ASP A 144 -6.60 -13.40 15.43
C ASP A 144 -7.66 -12.28 15.53
N PRO A 145 -8.97 -12.60 15.42
CA PRO A 145 -10.04 -11.62 15.46
C PRO A 145 -10.07 -10.79 16.74
N ALA A 146 -9.89 -11.42 17.91
CA ALA A 146 -9.93 -10.72 19.18
C ALA A 146 -8.81 -9.67 19.27
N THR A 147 -7.60 -10.06 18.91
CA THR A 147 -6.44 -9.15 18.81
C THR A 147 -6.69 -8.01 17.82
N HIS A 148 -7.27 -8.29 16.66
CA HIS A 148 -7.59 -7.26 15.67
C HIS A 148 -8.60 -6.23 16.21
N GLU A 149 -9.69 -6.72 16.80
CA GLU A 149 -10.76 -5.90 17.36
C GLU A 149 -10.31 -5.06 18.55
N GLU A 150 -9.46 -5.63 19.43
CA GLU A 150 -8.83 -4.93 20.54
C GLU A 150 -7.95 -3.79 20.03
N MET A 151 -7.03 -4.07 19.09
CA MET A 151 -6.14 -3.06 18.51
C MET A 151 -6.92 -1.90 17.89
N ARG A 152 -8.05 -2.18 17.24
CA ARG A 152 -8.86 -1.15 16.57
C ARG A 152 -9.86 -0.46 17.49
N GLY A 153 -10.24 -1.09 18.60
CA GLY A 153 -11.28 -0.61 19.50
C GLY A 153 -12.70 -0.82 18.98
N PHE A 154 -12.91 -1.81 18.10
CA PHE A 154 -14.21 -2.09 17.48
C PHE A 154 -14.60 -3.56 17.70
N LYS A 155 -15.70 -3.79 18.41
CA LYS A 155 -16.27 -5.14 18.58
C LYS A 155 -17.08 -5.56 17.36
N GLY A 156 -17.05 -6.86 17.02
CA GLY A 156 -17.83 -7.45 15.93
C GLY A 156 -17.37 -7.00 14.54
N LEU A 157 -16.16 -6.46 14.42
CA LEU A 157 -15.63 -5.94 13.18
C LEU A 157 -15.35 -7.05 12.18
N ILE A 158 -14.67 -8.12 12.60
CA ILE A 158 -14.29 -9.21 11.69
C ILE A 158 -15.53 -9.90 11.13
N GLN A 159 -16.47 -10.27 12.00
CA GLN A 159 -17.74 -10.86 11.60
C GLN A 159 -18.53 -9.94 10.67
N GLY A 160 -18.50 -8.64 10.94
CA GLY A 160 -19.14 -7.64 10.09
C GLY A 160 -18.53 -7.54 8.70
N ILE A 161 -17.19 -7.60 8.59
CA ILE A 161 -16.47 -7.64 7.32
C ILE A 161 -16.83 -8.91 6.53
N GLU A 162 -16.82 -10.10 7.16
CA GLU A 162 -17.20 -11.37 6.52
C GLU A 162 -18.61 -11.30 5.90
N LYS A 163 -19.56 -10.71 6.63
CA LYS A 163 -20.94 -10.51 6.14
C LYS A 163 -21.03 -9.47 5.02
N ALA A 164 -20.16 -8.46 5.02
CA ALA A 164 -20.17 -7.38 4.04
C ALA A 164 -19.52 -7.77 2.70
N LEU A 165 -18.52 -8.67 2.70
CA LEU A 165 -17.77 -9.05 1.51
C LEU A 165 -18.65 -9.59 0.36
N PRO A 166 -19.62 -10.50 0.59
CA PRO A 166 -20.54 -10.92 -0.46
C PRO A 166 -21.32 -9.77 -1.10
N LEU A 167 -21.77 -8.79 -0.30
CA LEU A 167 -22.51 -7.63 -0.79
C LEU A 167 -21.63 -6.75 -1.70
N PHE A 168 -20.35 -6.57 -1.35
CA PHE A 168 -19.40 -5.91 -2.24
C PHE A 168 -19.24 -6.68 -3.56
N HIS A 169 -19.07 -8.00 -3.50
CA HIS A 169 -18.88 -8.84 -4.68
C HIS A 169 -20.10 -8.80 -5.62
N GLU A 170 -21.31 -8.86 -5.07
CA GLU A 170 -22.56 -8.72 -5.81
C GLU A 170 -22.67 -7.36 -6.52
N ALA A 171 -22.14 -6.30 -5.89
CA ALA A 171 -22.07 -4.97 -6.48
C ALA A 171 -20.87 -4.78 -7.45
N GLY A 172 -20.13 -5.84 -7.76
CA GLY A 172 -18.98 -5.80 -8.68
C GLY A 172 -17.74 -5.14 -8.09
N LEU A 173 -17.63 -5.06 -6.76
CA LEU A 173 -16.45 -4.60 -6.03
C LEU A 173 -15.81 -5.79 -5.31
N TYR A 174 -14.50 -5.95 -5.45
CA TYR A 174 -13.72 -7.01 -4.82
C TYR A 174 -12.68 -6.38 -3.91
N PRO A 175 -13.05 -6.06 -2.65
CA PRO A 175 -12.16 -5.36 -1.74
C PRO A 175 -10.87 -6.15 -1.51
N SER A 176 -9.77 -5.43 -1.40
CA SER A 176 -8.50 -6.00 -0.96
C SER A 176 -8.40 -5.91 0.56
N VAL A 177 -7.91 -6.96 1.21
CA VAL A 177 -7.48 -6.80 2.60
C VAL A 177 -6.15 -6.07 2.62
N ASN A 178 -6.01 -5.08 3.50
CA ASN A 178 -4.77 -4.34 3.69
C ASN A 178 -4.21 -4.60 5.10
N LEU A 179 -3.02 -5.17 5.16
CA LEU A 179 -2.30 -5.47 6.40
C LEU A 179 -1.07 -4.59 6.49
N GLY A 180 -0.98 -3.73 7.51
CA GLY A 180 0.33 -3.20 7.92
C GLY A 180 1.09 -4.26 8.68
N ILE A 181 2.20 -4.77 8.14
CA ILE A 181 2.98 -5.82 8.82
C ILE A 181 3.40 -5.30 10.20
N ASN A 182 3.02 -6.06 11.21
CA ASN A 182 3.16 -5.69 12.60
C ASN A 182 3.35 -6.93 13.48
N ARG A 183 3.79 -6.75 14.72
CA ARG A 183 4.12 -7.85 15.64
C ARG A 183 2.92 -8.70 16.04
N LYS A 184 1.69 -8.26 15.81
CA LYS A 184 0.46 -9.00 16.14
C LYS A 184 -0.18 -9.68 14.92
N LEU A 185 0.41 -9.63 13.73
CA LEU A 185 -0.21 -10.16 12.50
C LEU A 185 -0.63 -11.63 12.61
N GLY A 186 0.17 -12.47 13.28
CA GLY A 186 -0.10 -13.90 13.44
C GLY A 186 -0.84 -14.27 14.72
N GLY A 187 -1.19 -13.28 15.56
CA GLY A 187 -1.54 -13.49 16.97
C GLY A 187 -0.38 -14.13 17.73
N ALA A 188 -0.65 -15.22 18.45
CA ALA A 188 0.30 -15.96 19.30
C ALA A 188 1.65 -16.31 18.63
N TYR A 189 1.68 -16.54 17.31
CA TYR A 189 2.92 -16.83 16.58
C TYR A 189 3.89 -15.64 16.58
N THR A 190 3.40 -14.43 16.35
CA THR A 190 4.27 -13.27 16.13
C THR A 190 4.34 -12.33 17.33
N GLU A 191 3.32 -12.35 18.21
CA GLU A 191 3.23 -11.41 19.34
C GLU A 191 4.35 -11.61 20.36
N ASN A 192 4.88 -12.84 20.44
CA ASN A 192 5.94 -13.24 21.36
C ASN A 192 7.35 -13.08 20.77
N CYS A 193 7.48 -12.61 19.53
CA CYS A 193 8.77 -12.27 18.94
C CYS A 193 9.22 -10.91 19.48
N TYR A 194 9.91 -10.90 20.62
CA TYR A 194 10.48 -9.70 21.24
C TYR A 194 11.80 -9.29 20.60
N LYS A 195 12.20 -8.03 20.73
CA LYS A 195 13.49 -7.55 20.19
C LYS A 195 14.65 -8.21 20.97
N PRO A 196 15.69 -8.74 20.32
CA PRO A 196 16.77 -9.44 21.03
C PRO A 196 17.63 -8.42 21.81
N GLU A 197 18.22 -8.85 22.93
CA GLU A 197 19.21 -8.06 23.67
C GLU A 197 20.55 -7.98 22.92
N ASP A 198 20.92 -9.08 22.24
CA ASP A 198 22.09 -9.17 21.37
C ASP A 198 21.67 -9.17 19.90
N GLU A 199 22.12 -8.17 19.13
CA GLU A 199 21.83 -8.09 17.70
C GLU A 199 22.50 -9.19 16.86
N GLN A 200 23.39 -9.99 17.45
CA GLN A 200 24.07 -11.12 16.82
C GLN A 200 23.40 -12.48 17.07
N ASP A 201 22.36 -12.54 17.91
CA ASP A 201 21.64 -13.77 18.28
C ASP A 201 21.01 -14.45 17.05
N GLN A 202 21.71 -15.43 16.48
CA GLN A 202 21.26 -16.13 15.29
C GLN A 202 20.06 -17.04 15.57
N ASP A 203 19.99 -17.63 16.76
CA ASP A 203 18.90 -18.53 17.13
C ASP A 203 17.59 -17.75 17.20
N TYR A 204 17.63 -16.56 17.78
CA TYR A 204 16.52 -15.61 17.74
C TYR A 204 16.03 -15.34 16.32
N TYR A 205 16.92 -14.99 15.39
CA TYR A 205 16.51 -14.64 14.03
C TYR A 205 16.00 -15.84 13.22
N GLN A 206 16.47 -17.05 13.52
CA GLN A 206 15.91 -18.27 12.92
C GLN A 206 14.51 -18.54 13.46
N GLU A 207 14.30 -18.42 14.77
CA GLU A 207 12.98 -18.57 15.39
C GLU A 207 12.01 -17.49 14.88
N PHE A 208 12.45 -16.23 14.81
CA PHE A 208 11.69 -15.13 14.23
C PHE A 208 11.21 -15.47 12.81
N LEU A 209 12.11 -15.96 11.95
CA LEU A 209 11.78 -16.36 10.57
C LEU A 209 10.71 -17.47 10.55
N VAL A 210 10.88 -18.51 11.37
CA VAL A 210 9.92 -19.62 11.47
C VAL A 210 8.55 -19.14 11.95
N GLN A 211 8.51 -18.29 12.97
CA GLN A 211 7.27 -17.77 13.54
C GLN A 211 6.54 -16.83 12.57
N TYR A 212 7.26 -15.95 11.86
CA TYR A 212 6.66 -15.08 10.86
C TYR A 212 6.14 -15.85 9.64
N ARG A 213 6.83 -16.92 9.20
CA ARG A 213 6.29 -17.82 8.15
C ARG A 213 4.93 -18.39 8.57
N LYS A 214 4.83 -18.94 9.79
CA LYS A 214 3.56 -19.46 10.36
C LYS A 214 2.50 -18.37 10.49
N GLY A 215 2.88 -17.19 10.96
CA GLY A 215 1.98 -16.05 11.11
C GLY A 215 1.39 -15.56 9.79
N ILE A 216 2.22 -15.43 8.75
CA ILE A 216 1.82 -15.02 7.39
C ILE A 216 0.90 -16.07 6.77
N GLU A 217 1.23 -17.36 6.88
CA GLU A 217 0.39 -18.46 6.43
C GLU A 217 -0.99 -18.47 7.12
N LYS A 218 -1.00 -18.30 8.45
CA LYS A 218 -2.25 -18.17 9.21
C LYS A 218 -3.05 -16.97 8.72
N PHE A 219 -2.42 -15.83 8.49
CA PHE A 219 -3.09 -14.62 7.99
C PHE A 219 -3.71 -14.83 6.61
N TYR A 220 -2.97 -15.39 5.66
CA TYR A 220 -3.50 -15.67 4.32
C TYR A 220 -4.65 -16.66 4.35
N THR A 221 -4.52 -17.75 5.11
CA THR A 221 -5.61 -18.72 5.27
C THR A 221 -6.85 -18.07 5.90
N PHE A 222 -6.65 -17.23 6.92
CA PHE A 222 -7.73 -16.51 7.58
C PHE A 222 -8.49 -15.59 6.62
N VAL A 223 -7.80 -14.71 5.88
CA VAL A 223 -8.47 -13.75 4.98
C VAL A 223 -9.08 -14.43 3.76
N ILE A 224 -8.52 -15.53 3.28
CA ILE A 224 -9.16 -16.38 2.25
C ILE A 224 -10.48 -16.93 2.77
N ASN A 225 -10.50 -17.48 3.99
CA ASN A 225 -11.71 -18.04 4.60
C ASN A 225 -12.78 -16.98 4.87
N MET A 226 -12.38 -15.74 5.16
CA MET A 226 -13.31 -14.60 5.26
C MET A 226 -13.99 -14.26 3.93
N GLY A 227 -13.39 -14.65 2.80
CA GLY A 227 -13.88 -14.35 1.45
C GLY A 227 -13.15 -13.22 0.74
N PHE A 228 -12.00 -12.74 1.24
CA PHE A 228 -11.20 -11.80 0.46
C PHE A 228 -10.62 -12.47 -0.79
N THR A 229 -10.53 -11.71 -1.88
CA THR A 229 -9.94 -12.20 -3.15
C THR A 229 -8.58 -11.57 -3.47
N THR A 230 -8.19 -10.57 -2.69
CA THR A 230 -6.93 -9.83 -2.88
C THR A 230 -6.34 -9.43 -1.53
N VAL A 231 -5.02 -9.54 -1.39
CA VAL A 231 -4.25 -9.11 -0.22
C VAL A 231 -3.18 -8.12 -0.62
N ASN A 232 -3.07 -7.04 0.14
CA ASN A 232 -1.91 -6.15 0.15
C ASN A 232 -1.23 -6.22 1.53
N MET A 233 0.07 -6.50 1.55
CA MET A 233 0.89 -6.45 2.76
C MET A 233 1.79 -5.22 2.71
N CYS A 234 1.47 -4.23 3.55
CA CYS A 234 2.28 -3.04 3.69
C CYS A 234 3.51 -3.34 4.54
N TYR A 235 4.69 -3.00 4.03
CA TYR A 235 5.93 -3.22 4.77
C TYR A 235 5.99 -2.35 6.03
N PRO A 236 6.72 -2.77 7.09
CA PRO A 236 6.75 -2.03 8.33
C PRO A 236 7.24 -0.59 8.15
N MET A 237 6.39 0.37 8.53
CA MET A 237 6.63 1.80 8.40
C MET A 237 7.31 2.38 9.65
N SER A 238 8.35 1.75 10.20
CA SER A 238 9.11 2.34 11.31
C SER A 238 10.28 3.19 10.81
N VAL A 239 10.38 4.43 11.30
CA VAL A 239 11.61 5.23 11.25
C VAL A 239 12.30 5.01 12.59
N GLN A 240 13.56 4.58 12.59
CA GLN A 240 14.33 4.59 13.83
C GLN A 240 14.63 6.06 14.19
N ASN A 241 14.25 6.49 15.39
CA ASN A 241 14.37 7.88 15.87
C ASN A 241 15.81 8.45 15.91
N ASN A 242 16.82 7.72 15.43
CA ASN A 242 18.23 8.11 15.46
C ASN A 242 18.73 8.73 14.13
N GLU A 243 17.93 8.76 13.07
CA GLU A 243 18.27 9.54 11.86
C GLU A 243 17.59 10.90 11.93
N ASN A 244 18.35 11.95 12.26
CA ASN A 244 17.91 13.35 12.36
C ASN A 244 17.32 13.95 11.06
N ASP A 245 17.18 13.16 9.98
CA ASP A 245 16.83 13.61 8.63
C ASP A 245 15.48 13.07 8.09
N LEU A 246 14.73 12.27 8.85
CA LEU A 246 13.43 11.71 8.42
C LEU A 246 12.29 12.18 9.34
N TYR A 247 11.45 13.08 8.82
CA TYR A 247 10.20 13.50 9.47
C TYR A 247 9.01 12.85 8.75
N SER A 248 8.26 11.97 9.41
CA SER A 248 7.05 11.38 8.82
C SER A 248 5.89 12.37 8.83
N VAL A 249 5.50 12.85 7.65
CA VAL A 249 4.25 13.59 7.44
C VAL A 249 3.06 12.64 7.53
N TYR A 250 3.20 11.44 6.99
CA TYR A 250 2.17 10.42 7.08
C TYR A 250 2.29 9.71 8.43
N THR A 251 1.43 10.11 9.38
CA THR A 251 1.45 9.62 10.75
C THR A 251 0.81 8.22 10.88
N ALA A 252 1.16 7.28 9.99
CA ALA A 252 0.91 5.84 10.17
C ALA A 252 2.12 5.13 10.81
N THR A 253 2.96 5.90 11.50
CA THR A 253 4.13 5.45 12.25
C THR A 253 3.86 5.72 13.73
N SER A 254 3.69 4.69 14.58
CA SER A 254 3.49 4.90 16.02
C SER A 254 4.79 4.78 16.83
N ARG A 255 4.74 5.31 18.06
CA ARG A 255 5.78 5.10 19.08
C ARG A 255 5.70 3.72 19.74
N ASP A 256 4.61 2.98 19.50
CA ASP A 256 4.43 1.64 20.04
C ASP A 256 5.28 0.65 19.24
N ASN A 257 6.00 -0.25 19.93
CA ASN A 257 6.93 -1.21 19.32
C ASN A 257 6.29 -2.21 18.33
N ILE A 258 4.98 -2.12 18.10
CA ILE A 258 4.21 -3.04 17.27
C ILE A 258 4.61 -3.02 15.79
N VAL A 259 5.11 -1.90 15.25
CA VAL A 259 5.62 -1.78 13.87
C VAL A 259 7.13 -1.50 13.81
N ASN A 260 7.80 -1.54 14.95
CA ASN A 260 9.25 -1.34 15.03
C ASN A 260 9.96 -2.67 14.78
N PHE A 261 10.79 -2.73 13.75
CA PHE A 261 11.61 -3.89 13.40
C PHE A 261 13.05 -3.45 13.14
N SER A 262 14.02 -4.19 13.69
CA SER A 262 15.44 -4.03 13.39
C SER A 262 15.72 -4.39 11.92
N ASN A 263 16.89 -3.97 11.41
CA ASN A 263 17.29 -4.30 10.04
C ASN A 263 17.39 -5.82 9.82
N ASN A 264 17.85 -6.56 10.84
CA ASN A 264 17.91 -8.02 10.78
C ASN A 264 16.52 -8.66 10.83
N GLU A 265 15.59 -8.15 11.64
CA GLU A 265 14.19 -8.60 11.63
C GLU A 265 13.53 -8.33 10.27
N ARG A 266 13.75 -7.14 9.68
CA ARG A 266 13.24 -6.80 8.33
C ARG A 266 13.78 -7.77 7.27
N ARG A 267 15.07 -8.10 7.33
CA ARG A 267 15.67 -9.11 6.45
C ARG A 267 14.95 -10.45 6.56
N GLN A 268 14.69 -10.94 7.78
CA GLN A 268 13.99 -12.20 7.99
C GLN A 268 12.52 -12.13 7.59
N LEU A 269 11.86 -10.99 7.80
CA LEU A 269 10.49 -10.77 7.37
C LEU A 269 10.36 -10.86 5.84
N TYR A 270 11.27 -10.22 5.10
CA TYR A 270 11.27 -10.28 3.63
C TYR A 270 11.61 -11.68 3.11
N GLU A 271 12.48 -12.41 3.79
CA GLU A 271 12.70 -13.84 3.50
C GLU A 271 11.42 -14.66 3.72
N ALA A 272 10.74 -14.48 4.86
CA ALA A 272 9.48 -15.16 5.15
C ALA A 272 8.43 -14.90 4.06
N LEU A 273 8.30 -13.66 3.60
CA LEU A 273 7.38 -13.30 2.52
C LEU A 273 7.77 -13.93 1.18
N LEU A 274 9.07 -13.93 0.83
CA LEU A 274 9.59 -14.57 -0.38
C LEU A 274 9.27 -16.07 -0.42
N ASP A 275 9.27 -16.74 0.73
CA ASP A 275 8.96 -18.17 0.81
C ASP A 275 7.46 -18.46 0.76
N ILE A 276 6.64 -17.64 1.43
CA ILE A 276 5.22 -17.93 1.62
C ILE A 276 4.38 -17.44 0.44
N ILE A 277 4.65 -16.26 -0.13
CA ILE A 277 3.83 -15.69 -1.21
C ILE A 277 3.62 -16.66 -2.38
N PRO A 278 4.66 -17.33 -2.93
CA PRO A 278 4.48 -18.27 -4.05
C PRO A 278 3.47 -19.38 -3.76
N GLN A 279 3.36 -19.82 -2.49
CA GLN A 279 2.46 -20.91 -2.09
C GLN A 279 0.97 -20.51 -2.07
N TYR A 280 0.69 -19.20 -2.13
CA TYR A 280 -0.64 -18.62 -2.03
C TYR A 280 -1.09 -17.86 -3.29
N ARG A 281 -0.20 -17.60 -4.25
CA ARG A 281 -0.52 -16.85 -5.49
C ARG A 281 -1.62 -17.49 -6.33
N SER A 282 -1.76 -18.81 -6.28
CA SER A 282 -2.85 -19.56 -6.91
C SER A 282 -4.18 -19.52 -6.14
N LYS A 283 -4.17 -19.12 -4.86
CA LYS A 283 -5.33 -19.16 -3.95
C LYS A 283 -5.94 -17.78 -3.70
N ILE A 284 -5.14 -16.72 -3.80
CA ILE A 284 -5.56 -15.34 -3.61
C ILE A 284 -4.66 -14.40 -4.41
N ARG A 285 -5.18 -13.27 -4.89
CA ARG A 285 -4.36 -12.25 -5.57
C ARG A 285 -3.48 -11.56 -4.52
N ILE A 286 -2.17 -11.65 -4.61
CA ILE A 286 -1.23 -11.00 -3.68
C ILE A 286 -0.54 -9.85 -4.38
N PHE A 287 -0.81 -8.62 -3.96
CA PHE A 287 -0.25 -7.43 -4.61
C PHE A 287 1.28 -7.39 -4.49
N THR A 288 1.83 -7.79 -3.35
CA THR A 288 3.26 -7.75 -3.04
C THR A 288 4.13 -8.50 -4.09
N PRO A 289 5.01 -7.80 -4.83
CA PRO A 289 5.89 -8.39 -5.83
C PRO A 289 7.14 -9.02 -5.19
N LEU A 290 7.51 -10.22 -5.63
CA LEU A 290 8.67 -10.96 -5.12
C LEU A 290 9.98 -10.25 -5.48
N SER A 291 10.05 -9.60 -6.63
CA SER A 291 11.20 -8.81 -7.08
C SER A 291 11.52 -7.65 -6.14
N SER A 292 10.51 -6.95 -5.61
CA SER A 292 10.71 -5.87 -4.64
C SER A 292 11.11 -6.39 -3.26
N LEU A 293 10.51 -7.49 -2.79
CA LEU A 293 10.95 -8.16 -1.57
C LEU A 293 12.41 -8.61 -1.66
N TYR A 294 12.80 -9.19 -2.81
CA TYR A 294 14.19 -9.57 -3.06
C TYR A 294 15.13 -8.36 -3.02
N ALA A 295 14.74 -7.24 -3.66
CA ALA A 295 15.52 -6.01 -3.64
C ALA A 295 15.68 -5.44 -2.22
N LEU A 296 14.60 -5.41 -1.44
CA LEU A 296 14.60 -4.96 -0.05
C LEU A 296 15.45 -5.87 0.84
N LYS A 297 15.30 -7.19 0.74
CA LYS A 297 16.13 -8.14 1.48
C LYS A 297 17.63 -7.90 1.23
N ARG A 298 18.02 -7.74 -0.04
CA ARG A 298 19.42 -7.45 -0.40
C ARG A 298 19.92 -6.11 0.13
N GLN A 299 19.07 -5.10 0.17
CA GLN A 299 19.40 -3.81 0.77
C GLN A 299 19.77 -3.99 2.25
N TYR A 300 18.98 -4.74 3.02
CA TYR A 300 19.25 -5.01 4.43
C TYR A 300 20.40 -6.02 4.68
N GLU A 301 20.81 -6.78 3.67
CA GLU A 301 22.03 -7.60 3.71
C GLU A 301 23.32 -6.78 3.44
N GLY A 302 23.21 -5.46 3.24
CA GLY A 302 24.35 -4.62 2.85
C GLY A 302 24.83 -4.86 1.42
N LYS A 303 23.98 -5.47 0.57
CA LYS A 303 24.27 -5.79 -0.84
C LYS A 303 23.31 -5.06 -1.80
N PRO A 304 23.20 -3.71 -1.74
CA PRO A 304 22.38 -2.95 -2.66
C PRO A 304 22.99 -3.03 -4.07
N SER A 305 22.49 -3.97 -4.86
CA SER A 305 23.00 -4.28 -6.20
C SER A 305 22.06 -3.81 -7.31
N LEU A 306 20.82 -3.48 -6.93
CA LEU A 306 19.77 -3.02 -7.83
C LEU A 306 19.69 -1.50 -7.75
N ASN A 307 19.96 -0.85 -8.88
CA ASN A 307 19.97 0.60 -9.01
C ASN A 307 18.58 1.15 -9.36
N TYR A 308 17.57 0.79 -8.58
CA TYR A 308 16.20 1.29 -8.75
C TYR A 308 15.79 2.13 -7.54
N PRO A 309 16.18 3.41 -7.48
CA PRO A 309 15.77 4.29 -6.38
C PRO A 309 14.27 4.51 -6.31
N CYS A 310 13.79 4.89 -5.13
CA CYS A 310 12.41 5.33 -4.94
C CYS A 310 12.12 6.58 -5.78
N ARG A 311 10.97 6.58 -6.48
CA ARG A 311 10.51 7.70 -7.32
C ARG A 311 9.61 8.71 -6.58
N GLY A 312 9.63 8.69 -5.26
CA GLY A 312 8.96 9.67 -4.40
C GLY A 312 9.60 11.05 -4.55
N GLY A 313 8.79 12.04 -4.93
CA GLY A 313 9.22 13.37 -5.33
C GLY A 313 9.65 13.48 -6.79
N VAL A 314 9.54 12.40 -7.57
CA VAL A 314 9.86 12.38 -9.01
C VAL A 314 8.61 12.21 -9.85
N ASP A 315 7.89 11.10 -9.65
CA ASP A 315 6.57 10.88 -10.28
C ASP A 315 5.49 10.55 -9.26
N PHE A 316 5.89 10.29 -8.01
CA PHE A 316 4.99 9.95 -6.92
C PHE A 316 5.02 11.04 -5.86
N PHE A 317 3.85 11.47 -5.40
CA PHE A 317 3.72 12.57 -4.44
C PHE A 317 2.71 12.22 -3.34
N PHE A 318 2.90 12.86 -2.19
CA PHE A 318 2.00 12.76 -1.03
C PHE A 318 1.52 14.16 -0.66
N ILE A 319 0.22 14.31 -0.40
CA ILE A 319 -0.38 15.58 0.02
C ILE A 319 -0.93 15.39 1.42
N ASP A 320 -0.51 16.25 2.35
CA ASP A 320 -0.92 16.20 3.75
C ASP A 320 -2.23 16.98 3.97
N SER A 321 -3.11 16.48 4.84
CA SER A 321 -4.35 17.19 5.17
C SER A 321 -4.12 18.38 6.10
N ARG A 322 -3.02 18.38 6.85
CA ARG A 322 -2.78 19.36 7.92
C ARG A 322 -2.47 20.75 7.39
N ASP A 323 -1.64 20.81 6.37
CA ASP A 323 -1.23 22.07 5.71
C ASP A 323 -1.60 22.12 4.23
N GLY A 324 -2.06 21.00 3.64
CA GLY A 324 -2.38 20.91 2.23
C GLY A 324 -1.15 21.03 1.32
N GLN A 325 0.05 20.82 1.85
CA GLN A 325 1.29 20.87 1.07
C GLN A 325 1.62 19.51 0.46
N THR A 326 2.44 19.57 -0.59
CA THR A 326 2.93 18.40 -1.32
C THR A 326 4.33 18.03 -0.85
N TYR A 327 4.54 16.73 -0.68
CA TYR A 327 5.80 16.13 -0.25
C TYR A 327 6.24 15.01 -1.19
N PRO A 328 7.56 14.70 -1.24
CA PRO A 328 8.07 13.57 -2.00
C PRO A 328 7.42 12.24 -1.60
N CYS A 329 7.17 12.06 -0.31
CA CYS A 329 6.45 10.93 0.26
C CYS A 329 6.07 11.25 1.71
N GLY A 330 5.48 10.28 2.42
CA GLY A 330 5.04 10.40 3.80
C GLY A 330 6.17 10.41 4.83
N PHE A 331 7.43 10.25 4.41
CA PHE A 331 8.63 10.19 5.27
C PHE A 331 9.60 11.36 5.09
N ARG A 332 9.42 12.17 4.04
CA ARG A 332 10.30 13.30 3.69
C ARG A 332 9.58 14.62 3.94
N GLY A 333 9.12 14.83 5.17
CA GLY A 333 8.27 15.96 5.52
C GLY A 333 8.95 17.31 5.68
N ASN A 334 10.28 17.33 5.71
CA ASN A 334 11.03 18.57 5.70
C ASN A 334 11.28 19.09 4.28
N GLU A 335 10.76 18.41 3.26
CA GLU A 335 11.05 18.66 1.85
C GLU A 335 9.76 19.04 1.11
N SER A 336 9.02 20.02 1.63
CA SER A 336 7.79 20.50 1.00
C SER A 336 8.06 21.09 -0.38
N PHE A 337 7.23 20.72 -1.36
CA PHE A 337 7.15 21.34 -2.68
C PHE A 337 6.11 22.48 -2.73
N GLY A 338 5.47 22.81 -1.61
CA GLY A 338 4.35 23.77 -1.57
C GLY A 338 3.05 23.16 -2.10
N ASN A 339 2.17 24.00 -2.65
CA ASN A 339 0.90 23.55 -3.23
C ASN A 339 1.13 22.75 -4.51
N TYR A 340 0.38 21.67 -4.71
CA TYR A 340 0.53 20.81 -5.88
C TYR A 340 0.20 21.55 -7.19
N GLU A 341 -0.83 22.40 -7.16
CA GLU A 341 -1.29 23.20 -8.30
C GLU A 341 -0.21 24.13 -8.85
N ASP A 342 0.72 24.56 -8.00
CA ASP A 342 1.78 25.51 -8.31
C ASP A 342 3.10 24.81 -8.72
N MET A 343 3.15 23.47 -8.70
CA MET A 343 4.37 22.72 -8.98
C MET A 343 4.76 22.76 -10.47
N ASP A 344 6.03 23.06 -10.72
CA ASP A 344 6.68 22.87 -12.01
C ASP A 344 7.31 21.45 -12.10
N MET A 345 6.63 20.57 -12.83
CA MET A 345 7.05 19.17 -13.02
C MET A 345 8.33 19.01 -13.85
N ASP A 346 8.75 20.04 -14.58
CA ASP A 346 9.98 20.04 -15.37
C ASP A 346 11.20 20.51 -14.55
N ALA A 347 10.97 21.23 -13.45
CA ALA A 347 12.01 21.61 -12.49
C ALA A 347 12.42 20.48 -11.52
N ILE A 348 11.69 19.36 -11.51
CA ILE A 348 11.95 18.23 -10.60
C ILE A 348 13.25 17.51 -10.95
N ASP A 349 14.12 17.31 -9.95
CA ASP A 349 15.32 16.49 -10.10
C ASP A 349 14.97 15.00 -10.24
N ARG A 350 14.98 14.52 -11.49
CA ARG A 350 14.70 13.12 -11.84
C ARG A 350 15.86 12.17 -11.53
N LYS A 351 17.00 12.68 -11.07
CA LYS A 351 18.14 11.87 -10.60
C LYS A 351 18.14 11.67 -9.10
N ALA A 352 17.17 12.25 -8.38
CA ALA A 352 17.03 12.08 -6.94
C ALA A 352 17.02 10.57 -6.58
N PHE A 353 17.85 10.22 -5.58
CA PHE A 353 18.05 8.86 -5.14
C PHE A 353 17.59 8.71 -3.69
N CYS A 354 16.71 7.75 -3.40
CA CYS A 354 16.25 7.48 -2.05
C CYS A 354 15.97 5.99 -1.83
N THR A 355 16.45 5.46 -0.71
CA THR A 355 16.22 4.09 -0.21
C THR A 355 15.89 4.06 1.29
N LYS A 356 15.55 5.22 1.86
CA LYS A 356 15.41 5.44 3.32
C LYS A 356 14.23 4.72 3.98
N CYS A 357 13.23 4.29 3.20
CA CYS A 357 12.05 3.61 3.73
C CYS A 357 11.60 2.47 2.80
N ASP A 358 10.76 1.60 3.36
CA ASP A 358 10.22 0.44 2.65
C ASP A 358 8.77 0.69 2.21
N TRP A 359 8.30 1.94 2.11
CA TRP A 359 6.88 2.17 1.86
C TRP A 359 6.44 1.59 0.51
N GLU A 360 5.59 0.55 0.52
CA GLU A 360 5.36 -0.27 -0.67
C GLU A 360 4.71 0.52 -1.81
N CYS A 361 3.82 1.47 -1.48
CA CYS A 361 3.14 2.36 -2.43
C CYS A 361 4.09 3.17 -3.31
N PHE A 362 5.34 3.35 -2.88
CA PHE A 362 6.39 4.05 -3.61
C PHE A 362 7.50 3.09 -4.05
N ARG A 363 7.90 2.15 -3.18
CA ARG A 363 9.04 1.26 -3.41
C ARG A 363 8.75 0.23 -4.49
N ASP A 364 7.61 -0.47 -4.40
CA ASP A 364 7.26 -1.53 -5.33
C ASP A 364 7.11 -1.05 -6.78
N PRO A 365 6.34 0.02 -7.08
CA PRO A 365 6.26 0.51 -8.45
C PRO A 365 7.62 1.03 -8.95
N SER A 366 8.47 1.59 -8.09
CA SER A 366 9.82 2.03 -8.48
C SER A 366 10.68 0.84 -8.94
N VAL A 367 10.60 -0.29 -8.23
CA VAL A 367 11.31 -1.52 -8.60
C VAL A 367 10.72 -2.17 -9.85
N LEU A 368 9.39 -2.22 -9.97
CA LEU A 368 8.72 -2.84 -11.11
C LEU A 368 8.96 -2.08 -12.43
N PHE A 369 8.97 -0.74 -12.41
CA PHE A 369 9.28 0.06 -13.60
C PHE A 369 10.78 0.17 -13.89
N GLY A 370 11.63 -0.06 -12.90
CA GLY A 370 13.09 0.09 -12.98
C GLY A 370 13.73 -0.55 -14.21
N PRO A 371 13.59 -1.88 -14.40
CA PRO A 371 14.16 -2.59 -15.55
C PRO A 371 13.72 -2.03 -16.91
N ALA A 372 12.45 -1.64 -17.05
CA ALA A 372 11.93 -1.09 -18.30
C ALA A 372 12.51 0.30 -18.59
N LEU A 373 12.67 1.13 -17.56
CA LEU A 373 13.30 2.46 -17.69
C LEU A 373 14.78 2.34 -18.02
N GLU A 374 15.51 1.46 -17.33
CA GLU A 374 16.93 1.23 -17.58
C GLU A 374 17.14 0.66 -18.99
N GLY A 375 16.32 -0.30 -19.42
CA GLY A 375 16.40 -0.83 -20.78
C GLY A 375 16.20 0.21 -21.90
N LEU A 376 15.49 1.30 -21.62
CA LEU A 376 15.31 2.39 -22.59
C LEU A 376 16.41 3.45 -22.54
N ASN A 377 17.01 3.69 -21.37
CA ASN A 377 17.99 4.77 -21.14
C ASN A 377 19.45 4.28 -21.11
N ASP A 378 19.69 3.06 -20.63
CA ASP A 378 21.00 2.39 -20.55
C ASP A 378 20.87 0.86 -20.80
N PRO A 379 20.66 0.43 -22.06
CA PRO A 379 20.56 -1.00 -22.40
C PRO A 379 21.79 -1.83 -22.01
N VAL A 380 22.98 -1.22 -22.03
CA VAL A 380 24.24 -1.89 -21.68
C VAL A 380 24.34 -2.08 -20.17
N GLY A 381 23.93 -1.07 -19.38
CA GLY A 381 23.76 -1.17 -17.93
C GLY A 381 22.82 -2.29 -17.54
N LEU A 382 21.64 -2.35 -18.18
CA LEU A 382 20.66 -3.42 -17.96
C LEU A 382 21.26 -4.80 -18.21
N PHE A 383 21.98 -5.00 -19.32
CA PHE A 383 22.61 -6.29 -19.63
C PHE A 383 23.65 -6.69 -18.58
N ARG A 384 24.49 -5.74 -18.14
CA ARG A 384 25.48 -5.99 -17.07
C ARG A 384 24.81 -6.32 -15.74
N GLN A 385 23.72 -5.63 -15.40
CA GLN A 385 22.99 -5.90 -14.18
C GLN A 385 22.28 -7.26 -14.26
N HIS A 386 21.68 -7.61 -15.41
CA HIS A 386 21.07 -8.91 -15.63
C HIS A 386 22.05 -10.06 -15.43
N ALA A 387 23.29 -9.93 -15.91
CA ALA A 387 24.33 -10.93 -15.70
C ALA A 387 24.71 -11.12 -14.22
N LYS A 388 24.62 -10.07 -13.41
CA LYS A 388 24.94 -10.10 -11.97
C LYS A 388 23.74 -10.50 -11.09
N GLU A 389 22.54 -10.13 -11.52
CA GLU A 389 21.31 -10.15 -10.75
C GLU A 389 20.24 -11.06 -11.36
N GLY A 390 20.67 -12.20 -11.93
CA GLY A 390 19.77 -13.11 -12.67
C GLY A 390 18.52 -13.52 -11.89
N ARG A 391 18.63 -13.76 -10.58
CA ARG A 391 17.49 -14.09 -9.70
C ARG A 391 16.47 -12.95 -9.63
N PHE A 392 16.92 -11.69 -9.56
CA PHE A 392 16.00 -10.54 -9.55
C PHE A 392 15.19 -10.48 -10.85
N PHE A 393 15.84 -10.59 -12.01
CA PHE A 393 15.15 -10.52 -13.30
C PHE A 393 14.25 -11.73 -13.59
N GLU A 394 14.55 -12.89 -13.01
CA GLU A 394 13.63 -14.03 -13.00
C GLU A 394 12.35 -13.70 -12.22
N LEU A 395 12.49 -13.22 -10.98
CA LEU A 395 11.36 -12.81 -10.14
C LEU A 395 10.56 -11.68 -10.79
N TRP A 396 11.23 -10.68 -11.36
CA TRP A 396 10.59 -9.55 -12.02
C TRP A 396 9.72 -10.00 -13.20
N ARG A 397 10.23 -10.88 -14.09
CA ARG A 397 9.41 -11.42 -15.20
C ARG A 397 8.22 -12.22 -14.70
N LYS A 398 8.41 -13.03 -13.65
CA LYS A 398 7.32 -13.79 -13.00
C LYS A 398 6.27 -12.85 -12.42
N ASP A 399 6.68 -11.77 -11.76
CA ASP A 399 5.77 -10.76 -11.21
C ASP A 399 4.98 -10.04 -12.31
N ILE A 400 5.61 -9.63 -13.42
CA ILE A 400 4.91 -8.99 -14.54
C ILE A 400 3.83 -9.93 -15.10
N ALA A 401 4.17 -11.20 -15.36
CA ALA A 401 3.22 -12.18 -15.87
C ALA A 401 2.09 -12.45 -14.86
N TYR A 402 2.42 -12.56 -13.57
CA TYR A 402 1.44 -12.73 -12.50
C TYR A 402 0.49 -11.52 -12.39
N TYR A 403 1.00 -10.30 -12.51
CA TYR A 403 0.20 -9.07 -12.47
C TYR A 403 -0.78 -9.02 -13.65
N GLU A 404 -0.37 -9.44 -14.85
CA GLU A 404 -1.27 -9.58 -16.00
C GLU A 404 -2.34 -10.66 -15.76
N ALA A 405 -1.98 -11.80 -15.18
CA ALA A 405 -2.92 -12.84 -14.78
C ALA A 405 -3.95 -12.38 -13.73
N CYS A 406 -3.56 -11.43 -12.87
CA CYS A 406 -4.40 -10.76 -11.89
C CYS A 406 -5.22 -9.59 -12.45
N ASP A 407 -5.26 -9.38 -13.78
CA ASP A 407 -5.92 -8.23 -14.42
C ASP A 407 -5.41 -6.87 -13.90
N LEU A 408 -4.11 -6.79 -13.59
CA LEU A 408 -3.48 -5.64 -12.93
C LEU A 408 -4.21 -5.25 -11.64
N PHE A 409 -4.62 -6.26 -10.88
CA PHE A 409 -5.36 -6.15 -9.62
C PHE A 409 -6.58 -5.25 -9.73
N ASP A 410 -7.36 -5.41 -10.80
CA ASP A 410 -8.62 -4.68 -10.94
C ASP A 410 -9.60 -5.09 -9.83
N GLY A 411 -9.86 -4.18 -8.88
CA GLY A 411 -10.83 -4.38 -7.80
C GLY A 411 -12.28 -4.37 -8.30
N ARG A 412 -12.52 -4.14 -9.60
CA ARG A 412 -13.82 -4.30 -10.26
C ARG A 412 -13.99 -5.65 -10.96
N LYS A 413 -12.97 -6.51 -10.93
CA LYS A 413 -13.01 -7.82 -11.55
C LYS A 413 -12.82 -8.92 -10.51
N ALA A 414 -13.61 -9.96 -10.63
CA ALA A 414 -13.40 -11.21 -9.94
C ALA A 414 -12.04 -11.80 -10.31
N PRO A 415 -11.34 -12.47 -9.38
CA PRO A 415 -10.14 -13.22 -9.70
C PRO A 415 -10.43 -14.34 -10.72
N ASN A 416 -9.51 -14.57 -11.66
CA ASN A 416 -9.53 -15.72 -12.55
C ASN A 416 -8.57 -16.79 -12.02
N TYR A 417 -9.07 -17.70 -11.19
CA TYR A 417 -8.23 -18.71 -10.53
C TYR A 417 -7.56 -19.69 -11.52
N ASP A 418 -8.17 -19.95 -12.68
CA ASP A 418 -7.56 -20.78 -13.73
C ASP A 418 -6.23 -20.18 -14.22
N LYS A 419 -6.18 -18.85 -14.37
CA LYS A 419 -4.92 -18.14 -14.71
C LYS A 419 -3.93 -18.13 -13.55
N LEU A 420 -4.40 -18.16 -12.30
CA LEU A 420 -3.54 -18.09 -11.12
C LEU A 420 -2.89 -19.42 -10.76
N HIS A 421 -3.48 -20.55 -11.16
CA HIS A 421 -2.96 -21.90 -10.84
C HIS A 421 -1.52 -22.17 -11.30
N GLN A 422 -0.99 -21.40 -12.25
CA GLN A 422 0.38 -21.52 -12.75
C GLN A 422 1.44 -20.76 -11.91
N TYR A 423 1.03 -20.01 -10.87
CA TYR A 423 1.89 -19.10 -10.11
C TYR A 423 2.05 -19.43 -8.63
#